data_AF-A0A6P1FDV2-F1
#
_entry.id   AF-A0A6P1FDV2-F1
#
_cell.length_a   1.000
_cell.length_b   1.000
_cell.length_c   1.000
_cell.angle_alpha   90.00
_cell.angle_beta   90.00
_cell.angle_gamma   90.00
#
_symmetry.space_group_name_H-M   'P 1'
#
loop_
_entity.id
_entity.type
_entity.pdbx_description
1 polymer ?
#
loop_
_entity_poly.entity_id
_entity_poly.type
_entity_poly.pdbx_seq_one_letter_code
_entity_poly.pdbx_strand_id
1 'polypeptide(L)'
;MKSPKALRIGARLVAGLGLLLVAVLYFLAAPGVDSQEGAQFGAGVVLSQGAIMRTLAVLGLGAGLWVLVRPRSYPGLTAALVGVISLWLAPRLSAPALLDLGVVSLDVRFVTLPLEVSVVIAGVAVAAFWMTRNLKSRARAGQRG
;
A
#
# COMPACT_ATOMS: atom_id res chain seq x y z
N MET A 1 26.16 -13.33 -5.59
CA MET A 1 25.62 -12.16 -6.33
C MET A 1 24.11 -12.32 -6.47
N LYS A 2 23.29 -11.47 -5.84
CA LYS A 2 21.82 -11.62 -5.88
C LYS A 2 21.30 -11.30 -7.29
N SER A 3 20.54 -12.22 -7.88
CA SER A 3 19.98 -12.06 -9.22
C SER A 3 19.04 -10.85 -9.28
N PRO A 4 19.25 -9.88 -10.19
CA PRO A 4 18.36 -8.71 -10.33
C PRO A 4 16.93 -9.11 -10.71
N LYS A 5 16.74 -10.29 -11.33
CA LYS A 5 15.42 -10.86 -11.60
C LYS A 5 14.70 -11.26 -10.30
N ALA A 6 15.42 -11.89 -9.36
CA ALA A 6 14.84 -12.31 -8.08
C ALA A 6 14.43 -11.10 -7.23
N LEU A 7 15.26 -10.06 -7.18
CA LEU A 7 14.94 -8.81 -6.48
C LEU A 7 13.67 -8.16 -7.04
N ARG A 8 13.52 -8.14 -8.37
CA ARG A 8 12.33 -7.58 -9.03
C ARG A 8 11.05 -8.34 -8.71
N ILE A 9 11.11 -9.68 -8.74
CA ILE A 9 9.96 -10.52 -8.41
C ILE A 9 9.60 -10.35 -6.94
N GLY A 10 10.60 -10.36 -6.05
CA GLY A 10 10.41 -10.09 -4.63
C GLY A 10 9.74 -8.74 -4.36
N ALA A 11 10.24 -7.66 -4.96
CA ALA A 11 9.66 -6.31 -4.80
C ALA A 11 8.20 -6.24 -5.30
N ARG A 12 7.88 -6.87 -6.44
CA ARG A 12 6.50 -6.97 -6.94
C ARG A 12 5.59 -7.72 -5.96
N LEU A 13 6.06 -8.86 -5.45
CA LEU A 13 5.28 -9.68 -4.54
C LEU A 13 5.05 -8.96 -3.20
N VAL A 14 6.07 -8.32 -2.64
CA VAL A 14 5.97 -7.54 -1.41
C VAL A 14 5.01 -6.36 -1.58
N ALA A 15 5.15 -5.57 -2.64
CA ALA A 15 4.26 -4.43 -2.89
C ALA A 15 2.81 -4.88 -3.14
N GLY A 16 2.62 -5.94 -3.92
CA GLY A 16 1.31 -6.46 -4.29
C GLY A 16 0.61 -7.18 -3.14
N LEU A 17 1.18 -8.30 -2.68
CA LEU A 17 0.61 -9.11 -1.60
C LEU A 17 0.56 -8.34 -0.28
N GLY A 18 1.53 -7.45 -0.04
CA GLY A 18 1.50 -6.56 1.11
C GLY A 18 0.25 -5.70 1.11
N LEU A 19 -0.03 -4.97 0.02
CA LEU A 19 -1.24 -4.15 -0.07
C LEU A 19 -2.54 -4.95 0.05
N LEU A 20 -2.58 -6.16 -0.54
CA LEU A 20 -3.75 -7.03 -0.39
C LEU A 20 -3.97 -7.43 1.07
N LEU A 21 -2.91 -7.78 1.78
CA LEU A 21 -3.00 -8.15 3.19
C LEU A 21 -3.43 -6.95 4.06
N VAL A 22 -2.85 -5.76 3.86
CA VAL A 22 -3.31 -4.52 4.53
C VAL A 22 -4.78 -4.29 4.27
N ALA A 23 -5.21 -4.41 3.02
CA ALA A 23 -6.60 -4.16 2.65
C ALA A 23 -7.58 -5.12 3.32
N VAL A 24 -7.25 -6.42 3.37
CA VAL A 24 -8.06 -7.42 4.09
C VAL A 24 -8.13 -7.06 5.58
N LEU A 25 -7.00 -6.76 6.20
CA LEU A 25 -6.95 -6.41 7.62
C LEU A 25 -7.75 -5.14 7.95
N TYR A 26 -7.64 -4.10 7.12
CA TYR A 26 -8.44 -2.89 7.26
C TYR A 26 -9.93 -3.12 7.03
N PHE A 27 -10.30 -3.93 6.05
CA PHE A 27 -11.69 -4.26 5.81
C PHE A 27 -12.32 -5.01 6.98
N LEU A 28 -11.60 -5.96 7.57
CA LEU A 28 -12.07 -6.74 8.71
C LEU A 28 -12.16 -5.92 10.00
N ALA A 29 -11.24 -4.98 10.23
CA ALA A 29 -11.23 -4.17 11.44
C ALA A 29 -12.12 -2.91 11.35
N ALA A 30 -12.50 -2.46 10.15
CA ALA A 30 -13.31 -1.26 9.95
C ALA A 30 -14.64 -1.23 10.74
N PRO A 31 -15.43 -2.32 10.83
CA PRO A 31 -16.67 -2.31 11.60
C PRO A 31 -16.49 -1.95 13.09
N GLY A 32 -15.35 -2.32 13.69
CA GLY A 32 -15.05 -2.05 15.09
C GLY A 32 -14.82 -0.56 15.42
N VAL A 33 -14.68 0.28 14.40
CA VAL A 33 -14.36 1.71 14.54
C VAL A 33 -15.32 2.59 13.71
N ASP A 34 -16.52 2.09 13.38
CA ASP A 34 -17.53 2.84 12.63
C ASP A 34 -18.12 4.01 13.40
N SER A 35 -18.27 3.85 14.71
CA SER A 35 -18.78 4.89 15.60
C SER A 35 -17.70 5.87 16.07
N GLN A 36 -16.45 5.66 15.66
CA GLN A 36 -15.32 6.48 16.09
C GLN A 36 -15.11 7.63 15.10
N GLU A 37 -14.91 8.82 15.66
CA GLU A 37 -14.51 9.98 14.88
C GLU A 37 -13.17 9.69 14.20
N GLY A 38 -13.15 9.83 12.88
CA GLY A 38 -11.94 9.67 12.09
C GLY A 38 -11.24 10.99 11.87
N ALA A 39 -10.99 11.33 10.60
CA ALA A 39 -10.34 12.58 10.23
C ALA A 39 -11.35 13.64 9.83
N GLN A 40 -11.14 14.87 10.33
CA GLN A 40 -11.80 16.05 9.80
C GLN A 40 -11.09 16.47 8.52
N PHE A 41 -11.81 16.43 7.41
CA PHE A 41 -11.35 16.92 6.11
C PHE A 41 -11.76 18.38 5.92
N GLY A 42 -11.14 19.06 4.95
CA GLY A 42 -11.50 20.44 4.62
C GLY A 42 -12.99 20.60 4.33
N ALA A 43 -13.50 21.83 4.52
CA ALA A 43 -14.93 22.16 4.40
C ALA A 43 -15.87 21.52 5.45
N GLY A 44 -15.33 21.08 6.60
CA GLY A 44 -16.13 20.60 7.72
C GLY A 44 -16.64 19.16 7.59
N VAL A 45 -16.18 18.41 6.59
CA VAL A 45 -16.57 17.01 6.40
C VAL A 45 -15.82 16.13 7.40
N VAL A 46 -16.54 15.52 8.31
CA VAL A 46 -16.01 14.50 9.23
C VAL A 46 -16.32 13.13 8.67
N LEU A 47 -15.29 12.31 8.42
CA LEU A 47 -15.47 10.91 8.06
C LEU A 47 -15.17 10.03 9.28
N SER A 48 -15.98 8.99 9.47
CA SER A 48 -15.71 8.00 10.51
C SER A 48 -14.42 7.24 10.22
N GLN A 49 -13.74 6.80 11.28
CA GLN A 49 -12.53 6.01 11.16
C GLN A 49 -12.77 4.73 10.33
N GLY A 50 -13.90 4.06 10.54
CA GLY A 50 -14.30 2.89 9.74
C GLY A 50 -14.48 3.20 8.25
N ALA A 51 -15.04 4.36 7.88
CA ALA A 51 -15.15 4.77 6.49
C ALA A 51 -13.77 5.00 5.83
N ILE A 52 -12.83 5.61 6.56
CA ILE A 52 -11.46 5.80 6.11
C ILE A 52 -10.79 4.44 5.87
N MET A 53 -10.91 3.51 6.83
CA MET A 53 -10.33 2.17 6.72
C MET A 53 -10.87 1.39 5.52
N ARG A 54 -12.19 1.44 5.26
CA ARG A 54 -12.77 0.81 4.06
C ARG A 54 -12.27 1.44 2.77
N THR A 55 -12.15 2.75 2.73
CA THR A 55 -11.64 3.47 1.56
C THR A 55 -10.19 3.05 1.27
N LEU A 56 -9.34 3.01 2.29
CA LEU A 56 -7.96 2.53 2.19
C LEU A 56 -7.91 1.05 1.77
N ALA A 57 -8.82 0.21 2.27
CA ALA A 57 -8.92 -1.18 1.84
C ALA A 57 -9.23 -1.31 0.34
N VAL A 58 -10.19 -0.55 -0.18
CA VAL A 58 -10.54 -0.56 -1.61
C VAL A 58 -9.37 -0.07 -2.47
N LEU A 59 -8.72 1.03 -2.07
CA LEU A 59 -7.54 1.56 -2.76
C LEU A 59 -6.37 0.56 -2.73
N GLY A 60 -6.14 -0.08 -1.57
CA GLY A 60 -5.13 -1.11 -1.39
C GLY A 60 -5.38 -2.34 -2.26
N LEU A 61 -6.62 -2.83 -2.33
CA LEU A 61 -7.00 -3.92 -3.23
C LEU A 61 -6.72 -3.56 -4.69
N GLY A 62 -7.18 -2.40 -5.14
CA GLY A 62 -7.00 -1.95 -6.52
C GLY A 62 -5.51 -1.81 -6.88
N ALA A 63 -4.74 -1.10 -6.07
CA ALA A 63 -3.31 -0.89 -6.29
C ALA A 63 -2.49 -2.19 -6.18
N GLY A 64 -2.80 -3.04 -5.20
CA GLY A 64 -2.15 -4.32 -4.97
C GLY A 64 -2.36 -5.28 -6.16
N LEU A 65 -3.62 -5.46 -6.59
CA LEU A 65 -3.93 -6.25 -7.78
C LEU A 65 -3.27 -5.68 -9.03
N TRP A 66 -3.24 -4.36 -9.18
CA TRP A 66 -2.65 -3.73 -10.37
C TRP A 66 -1.14 -3.97 -10.48
N VAL A 67 -0.41 -3.86 -9.36
CA VAL A 67 1.02 -4.20 -9.30
C VAL A 67 1.26 -5.68 -9.61
N LEU A 68 0.40 -6.55 -9.08
CA LEU A 68 0.49 -7.98 -9.34
C LEU A 68 0.20 -8.30 -10.79
N VAL A 69 -0.86 -7.79 -11.42
CA VAL A 69 -1.19 -8.14 -12.81
C VAL A 69 -0.21 -7.51 -13.80
N ARG A 70 0.15 -6.23 -13.61
CA ARG A 70 0.94 -5.49 -14.60
C ARG A 70 2.05 -4.68 -13.93
N PRO A 71 3.18 -5.30 -13.57
CA PRO A 71 4.27 -4.60 -12.89
C PRO A 71 4.96 -3.63 -13.85
N ARG A 72 4.58 -2.34 -13.81
CA ARG A 72 5.18 -1.22 -14.54
C ARG A 72 5.51 -0.08 -13.56
N SER A 73 6.05 1.04 -14.07
CA SER A 73 6.36 2.22 -13.24
C SER A 73 5.12 2.81 -12.57
N TYR A 74 4.03 3.03 -13.30
CA TYR A 74 2.81 3.63 -12.73
C TYR A 74 2.20 2.79 -11.61
N PRO A 75 1.98 1.46 -11.76
CA PRO A 75 1.41 0.65 -10.67
C PRO A 75 2.31 0.62 -9.43
N GLY A 76 3.63 0.57 -9.60
CA GLY A 76 4.58 0.64 -8.48
C GLY A 76 4.49 1.97 -7.72
N LEU A 77 4.35 3.09 -8.44
CA LEU A 77 4.11 4.41 -7.85
C LEU A 77 2.74 4.49 -7.16
N THR A 78 1.68 3.96 -7.77
CA THR A 78 0.35 3.92 -7.16
C THR A 78 0.36 3.14 -5.85
N ALA A 79 1.01 1.98 -5.82
CA ALA A 79 1.17 1.20 -4.59
C ALA A 79 1.92 1.94 -3.49
N ALA A 80 3.03 2.61 -3.85
CA ALA A 80 3.78 3.43 -2.90
C ALA A 80 2.93 4.62 -2.40
N LEU A 81 2.17 5.26 -3.28
CA LEU A 81 1.32 6.40 -2.93
C LEU A 81 0.19 6.00 -1.99
N VAL A 82 -0.46 4.86 -2.21
CA VAL A 82 -1.47 4.31 -1.29
C VAL A 82 -0.84 4.02 0.08
N GLY A 83 0.34 3.39 0.12
CA GLY A 83 1.06 3.15 1.37
C GLY A 83 1.43 4.44 2.11
N VAL A 84 1.89 5.47 1.41
CA VAL A 84 2.21 6.78 2.00
C VAL A 84 0.97 7.48 2.54
N ILE A 85 -0.14 7.47 1.79
CA ILE A 85 -1.41 8.04 2.27
C ILE A 85 -1.88 7.33 3.53
N SER A 86 -1.79 6.00 3.55
CA SER A 86 -2.18 5.20 4.71
C SER A 86 -1.32 5.52 5.94
N LEU A 87 0.00 5.52 5.80
CA LEU A 87 0.94 5.87 6.88
C LEU A 87 0.73 7.31 7.39
N TRP A 88 0.36 8.24 6.50
CA TRP A 88 0.06 9.61 6.88
C TRP A 88 -1.26 9.76 7.63
N LEU A 89 -2.25 8.92 7.33
CA LEU A 89 -3.52 8.87 8.04
C LEU A 89 -3.42 8.12 9.37
N ALA A 90 -2.50 7.15 9.51
CA ALA A 90 -2.33 6.35 10.71
C ALA A 90 -2.31 7.12 12.04
N PRO A 91 -1.52 8.21 12.21
CA PRO A 91 -1.53 8.97 13.47
C PRO A 91 -2.83 9.72 13.76
N ARG A 92 -3.76 9.81 12.77
CA ARG A 92 -5.06 10.47 12.92
C ARG A 92 -6.19 9.50 13.25
N LEU A 93 -5.94 8.19 13.14
CA LEU A 93 -6.90 7.16 13.51
C LEU A 93 -6.65 6.82 14.99
N SER A 94 -7.32 7.53 15.88
CA SER A 94 -7.06 7.49 17.33
C SER A 94 -7.56 6.20 17.98
N ALA A 95 -8.68 5.64 17.51
CA ALA A 95 -9.26 4.45 18.11
C ALA A 95 -8.49 3.18 17.69
N PRO A 96 -8.26 2.23 18.61
CA PRO A 96 -7.66 0.95 18.28
C PRO A 96 -8.59 0.12 17.39
N ALA A 97 -8.06 -0.31 16.25
CA ALA A 97 -8.79 -1.14 15.29
C ALA A 97 -8.54 -2.62 15.63
N LEU A 98 -9.26 -3.10 16.64
CA LEU A 98 -9.09 -4.44 17.19
C LEU A 98 -9.69 -5.50 16.26
N LEU A 99 -8.91 -6.51 15.92
CA LEU A 99 -9.36 -7.74 15.30
C LEU A 99 -9.37 -8.84 16.36
N ASP A 100 -10.53 -9.45 16.56
CA ASP A 100 -10.68 -10.58 17.47
C ASP A 100 -10.19 -11.88 16.79
N LEU A 101 -9.15 -12.49 17.36
CA LEU A 101 -8.59 -13.77 16.91
C LEU A 101 -9.11 -14.94 17.76
N GLY A 102 -10.19 -14.73 18.52
CA GLY A 102 -10.87 -15.71 19.36
C GLY A 102 -10.25 -15.86 20.76
N VAL A 103 -8.92 -15.77 20.86
CA VAL A 103 -8.19 -15.87 22.15
C VAL A 103 -7.54 -14.53 22.54
N VAL A 104 -7.23 -13.68 21.57
CA VAL A 104 -6.54 -12.40 21.77
C VAL A 104 -7.10 -11.36 20.79
N SER A 105 -7.34 -10.15 21.28
CA SER A 105 -7.63 -8.99 20.43
C SER A 105 -6.32 -8.35 19.97
N LEU A 106 -6.08 -8.33 18.66
CA LEU A 106 -4.89 -7.71 18.07
C LEU A 106 -5.28 -6.38 17.44
N ASP A 107 -4.62 -5.29 17.83
CA ASP A 107 -4.73 -4.04 17.08
C ASP A 107 -4.02 -4.21 15.74
N VAL A 108 -4.82 -4.13 14.67
CA VAL A 108 -4.38 -4.36 13.29
C VAL A 108 -3.21 -3.45 12.89
N ARG A 109 -3.10 -2.27 13.50
CA ARG A 109 -2.04 -1.29 13.23
C ARG A 109 -0.64 -1.84 13.49
N PHE A 110 -0.47 -2.76 14.44
CA PHE A 110 0.83 -3.41 14.70
C PHE A 110 1.32 -4.23 13.50
N VAL A 111 0.40 -4.76 12.70
CA VAL A 111 0.73 -5.54 11.50
C VAL A 111 0.77 -4.65 10.27
N THR A 112 -0.20 -3.74 10.11
CA THR A 112 -0.30 -2.95 8.87
C THR A 112 0.82 -1.93 8.75
N LEU A 113 1.25 -1.26 9.83
CA LEU A 113 2.26 -0.19 9.74
C LEU A 113 3.61 -0.69 9.20
N PRO A 114 4.24 -1.76 9.75
CA PRO A 114 5.49 -2.29 9.19
C PRO A 114 5.32 -2.79 7.75
N LEU A 115 4.14 -3.33 7.44
CA LEU A 115 3.83 -3.86 6.12
C LEU A 115 3.68 -2.74 5.09
N GLU A 116 3.05 -1.63 5.45
CA GLU A 116 2.93 -0.43 4.63
C GLU A 116 4.28 0.20 4.35
N VAL A 117 5.16 0.30 5.35
CA VAL A 117 6.55 0.76 5.12
C VAL A 117 7.24 -0.15 4.10
N SER A 118 7.09 -1.46 4.24
CA SER A 118 7.66 -2.44 3.30
C SER A 118 7.09 -2.30 1.89
N VAL A 119 5.77 -2.07 1.77
CA VAL A 119 5.07 -1.80 0.50
C VAL A 119 5.60 -0.53 -0.16
N VAL A 120 5.78 0.56 0.60
CA VAL A 120 6.30 1.83 0.06
C VAL A 120 7.69 1.62 -0.54
N ILE A 121 8.60 1.00 0.22
CA ILE A 121 9.96 0.71 -0.25
C ILE A 121 9.93 -0.17 -1.51
N ALA A 122 9.13 -1.24 -1.49
CA ALA A 122 9.02 -2.17 -2.59
C ALA A 122 8.38 -1.53 -3.85
N GLY A 123 7.34 -0.72 -3.68
CA GLY A 123 6.66 0.00 -4.76
C GLY A 123 7.59 1.00 -5.45
N VAL A 124 8.36 1.77 -4.67
CA VAL A 124 9.39 2.68 -5.19
C VAL A 124 10.47 1.90 -5.94
N ALA A 125 10.91 0.75 -5.42
CA ALA A 125 11.90 -0.10 -6.10
C ALA A 125 11.37 -0.62 -7.45
N VAL A 126 10.10 -1.05 -7.52
CA VAL A 126 9.45 -1.46 -8.78
C VAL A 126 9.42 -0.31 -9.79
N ALA A 127 9.09 0.91 -9.33
CA ALA A 127 9.02 2.09 -10.17
C ALA A 127 10.40 2.49 -10.73
N ALA A 128 11.39 2.61 -9.85
CA ALA A 128 12.77 2.98 -10.20
C ALA A 128 13.38 1.99 -11.22
N PHE A 129 13.14 0.68 -11.03
CA PHE A 129 13.62 -0.34 -11.97
C PHE A 129 13.06 -0.16 -13.39
N TRP A 130 11.78 0.18 -13.52
CA TRP A 130 11.16 0.37 -14.82
C TRP A 130 11.59 1.67 -15.50
N MET A 131 11.74 2.75 -14.75
CA MET A 131 12.24 4.03 -15.28
C MET A 131 13.67 3.88 -15.81
N THR A 132 14.56 3.25 -15.05
CA THR A 132 15.96 3.01 -15.47
C THR A 132 16.05 2.12 -16.71
N ARG A 133 15.16 1.12 -16.85
CA ARG A 133 15.08 0.28 -18.05
C ARG A 133 14.66 1.07 -19.30
N ASN A 134 13.68 1.96 -19.18
CA ASN A 134 13.21 2.80 -20.28
C ASN A 134 14.30 3.78 -20.74
N LEU A 135 15.04 4.39 -19.81
CA LEU A 135 16.16 5.28 -20.12
C LEU A 135 17.28 4.55 -20.87
N LYS A 136 17.68 3.35 -20.41
CA LYS A 136 18.68 2.53 -21.11
C LYS A 136 18.23 2.11 -22.52
N SER A 137 16.95 1.78 -22.69
CA SER A 137 16.40 1.45 -24.02
C SER A 137 16.45 2.64 -24.97
N ARG A 138 16.12 3.84 -24.49
CA ARG A 138 16.18 5.07 -25.29
C ARG A 138 17.61 5.45 -25.66
N ALA A 139 18.55 5.37 -24.71
CA ALA A 139 19.96 5.65 -24.95
C ALA A 139 20.55 4.74 -26.04
N ARG A 140 20.19 3.45 -26.06
CA ARG A 140 20.63 2.51 -27.10
C ARG A 140 19.98 2.75 -28.46
N ALA A 141 18.74 3.22 -28.50
CA ALA A 141 18.06 3.57 -29.75
C ALA A 141 18.72 4.78 -30.42
N GLY A 142 19.14 5.79 -29.64
CA GLY A 142 19.87 6.95 -30.15
C GLY A 142 21.33 6.69 -30.53
N GLN A 143 21.91 5.54 -30.20
CA GLN A 143 23.26 5.13 -30.64
C GLN A 143 23.25 4.33 -31.94
N ARG A 144 22.07 3.97 -32.46
CA ARG A 144 21.90 3.15 -33.67
C ARG A 144 21.29 3.91 -34.86
N GLY A 145 20.93 5.18 -34.66
CA GLY A 145 20.56 6.11 -35.72
C GLY A 145 21.68 7.12 -35.90
#